data_AF-A0AAV5WZK6-F1
#
_entry.id   AF-A0AAV5WZK6-F1
#
_cell.length_a   1.000
_cell.length_b   1.000
_cell.length_c   1.000
_cell.angle_alpha   90.00
_cell.angle_beta   90.00
_cell.angle_gamma   90.00
#
_symmetry.space_group_name_H-M   'P 1'
#
loop_
_entity.id
_entity.type
_entity.pdbx_description
1 polymer ?
#
loop_
_entity_poly.entity_id
_entity_poly.type
_entity_poly.pdbx_seq_one_letter_code
_entity_poly.pdbx_strand_id
1 'polypeptide(L)'
;MPQGTSNAVTITDVNGARRDRSIQRNGVVSNHFKGPLSPEGTHRHIVRAYIDRQMEKIKTHLYQTDTRNDDVIDCLLIWELLDRVVQQHGKVTGPDIAELLVRSCPTLREPGHGGEVGGANLENAPPTTPDPMAYKTYTHFITKGLIDDAINFAIDEGLFLDVLILARKLSPHRLEEIEEKYLATRPPSDPVKTLLAVAGDRGDSCLSKMVPEERGGWKRHAAPIFANLKSHHAMEKIRKLGEELARRECNAAADFCFLAVALLAGADVFTPTIDPITVLNPTLRRHIELIHARNPSDETESTHCEYGFSLTDLHATEIFDYGFRLSG
;
A
#
# COMPACT_ATOMS: atom_id res chain seq x y z
N MET A 1 42.32 -18.21 -63.73
CA MET A 1 42.53 -17.09 -62.79
C MET A 1 41.32 -17.04 -61.85
N PRO A 2 41.40 -17.51 -60.60
CA PRO A 2 40.27 -17.45 -59.69
C PRO A 2 40.14 -16.03 -59.13
N GLN A 3 38.95 -15.45 -59.22
CA GLN A 3 38.62 -14.18 -58.57
C GLN A 3 38.57 -14.42 -57.05
N GLY A 4 39.53 -13.86 -56.33
CA GLY A 4 39.52 -13.86 -54.87
C GLY A 4 38.32 -13.06 -54.38
N THR A 5 37.35 -13.73 -53.77
CA THR A 5 36.27 -13.09 -53.03
C THR A 5 36.87 -12.40 -51.81
N SER A 6 37.03 -11.08 -51.89
CA SER A 6 37.47 -10.26 -50.75
C SER A 6 36.32 -10.16 -49.76
N ASN A 7 36.37 -10.96 -48.70
CA ASN A 7 35.45 -10.82 -47.58
C ASN A 7 35.85 -9.60 -46.75
N ALA A 8 35.04 -8.55 -46.80
CA ALA A 8 35.21 -7.37 -45.95
C ALA A 8 34.43 -7.56 -44.64
N VAL A 9 35.14 -7.51 -43.50
CA VAL A 9 34.52 -7.49 -42.16
C VAL A 9 34.35 -6.03 -41.74
N THR A 10 33.11 -5.56 -41.69
CA THR A 10 32.76 -4.25 -41.14
C THR A 10 32.42 -4.38 -39.66
N ILE A 11 33.21 -3.72 -38.81
CA ILE A 11 32.92 -3.56 -37.39
C ILE A 11 32.21 -2.23 -37.22
N THR A 12 30.91 -2.25 -36.98
CA THR A 12 30.10 -1.07 -36.66
C THR A 12 29.71 -1.07 -35.20
N ASP A 13 29.60 0.12 -34.62
CA ASP A 13 29.07 0.32 -33.28
C ASP A 13 27.70 -0.36 -33.14
N VAL A 14 27.43 -0.98 -31.99
CA VAL A 14 26.17 -1.69 -31.73
C VAL A 14 24.98 -0.76 -31.96
N ASN A 15 25.08 0.54 -31.66
CA ASN A 15 23.99 1.49 -31.87
C ASN A 15 23.71 1.72 -33.36
N GLY A 16 24.73 1.61 -34.22
CA GLY A 16 24.59 1.65 -35.68
C GLY A 16 24.05 0.35 -36.28
N ALA A 17 24.15 -0.78 -35.57
CA ALA A 17 23.66 -2.10 -35.98
C ALA A 17 22.23 -2.42 -35.47
N ARG A 18 21.72 -1.65 -34.49
CA ARG A 18 20.36 -1.79 -33.93
C ARG A 18 19.31 -1.46 -34.99
N ARG A 19 18.72 -2.49 -35.59
CA ARG A 19 17.56 -2.37 -36.51
C ARG A 19 16.21 -2.53 -35.80
N ASP A 20 16.20 -3.03 -34.57
CA ASP A 20 14.97 -3.27 -33.81
C ASP A 20 14.53 -2.01 -33.02
N ARG A 21 13.25 -1.65 -33.14
CA ARG A 21 12.66 -0.46 -32.48
C ARG A 21 12.67 -0.61 -30.96
N SER A 22 12.51 -1.82 -30.44
CA SER A 22 12.55 -2.15 -29.00
C SER A 22 13.95 -1.86 -28.42
N ILE A 23 15.01 -2.29 -29.09
CA ILE A 23 16.40 -2.12 -28.68
C ILE A 23 16.85 -0.66 -28.82
N GLN A 24 16.38 0.09 -29.84
CA GLN A 24 16.64 1.53 -29.94
C GLN A 24 15.98 2.33 -28.80
N ARG A 25 14.73 2.00 -28.44
CA ARG A 25 14.03 2.64 -27.31
C ARG A 25 14.69 2.34 -25.96
N ASN A 26 15.13 1.10 -25.74
CA ASN A 26 15.89 0.72 -24.53
C ASN A 26 17.21 1.49 -24.40
N GLY A 27 17.85 1.89 -25.52
CA GLY A 27 19.03 2.76 -25.51
C GLY A 27 18.76 4.15 -24.93
N VAL A 28 17.55 4.71 -25.14
CA VAL A 28 17.17 6.03 -24.60
C VAL A 28 16.89 5.97 -23.09
N VAL A 29 16.25 4.90 -22.62
CA VAL A 29 16.00 4.66 -21.19
C VAL A 29 17.31 4.37 -20.44
N SER A 30 18.22 3.61 -21.07
CA SER A 30 19.55 3.29 -20.54
C SER A 30 20.49 4.50 -20.43
N ASN A 31 20.43 5.46 -21.37
CA ASN A 31 21.36 6.61 -21.37
C ASN A 31 21.25 7.53 -20.14
N HIS A 32 20.09 7.52 -19.48
CA HIS A 32 19.80 8.39 -18.35
C HIS A 32 20.05 7.73 -16.98
N PHE A 33 20.09 6.40 -16.95
CA PHE A 33 20.39 5.64 -15.73
C PHE A 33 21.89 5.33 -15.66
N LYS A 34 22.53 5.67 -14.54
CA LYS A 34 23.98 5.54 -14.35
C LYS A 34 24.31 4.38 -13.39
N GLY A 35 23.84 3.18 -13.73
CA GLY A 35 24.20 1.94 -13.03
C GLY A 35 25.55 1.35 -13.50
N PRO A 36 26.12 0.37 -12.79
CA PRO A 36 25.61 -0.20 -11.53
C PRO A 36 25.75 0.76 -10.34
N LEU A 37 24.68 0.91 -9.55
CA LEU A 37 24.64 1.80 -8.40
C LEU A 37 25.44 1.19 -7.23
N SER A 38 26.36 1.96 -6.66
CA SER A 38 27.14 1.55 -5.49
C SER A 38 27.13 2.64 -4.41
N PRO A 39 26.95 2.30 -3.12
CA PRO A 39 27.03 3.28 -2.03
C PRO A 39 28.35 4.07 -2.02
N GLU A 40 29.44 3.46 -2.47
CA GLU A 40 30.79 4.05 -2.47
C GLU A 40 31.05 4.98 -3.65
N GLY A 41 30.53 4.66 -4.84
CA GLY A 41 30.83 5.38 -6.08
C GLY A 41 29.69 6.25 -6.62
N THR A 42 28.45 5.98 -6.21
CA THR A 42 27.27 6.66 -6.76
C THR A 42 26.70 7.67 -5.77
N HIS A 43 26.74 8.95 -6.14
CA HIS A 43 26.13 10.00 -5.34
C HIS A 43 24.60 9.95 -5.39
N ARG A 44 23.96 10.04 -4.22
CA ARG A 44 22.51 10.00 -4.05
C ARG A 44 21.75 11.02 -4.91
N HIS A 45 22.30 12.22 -5.09
CA HIS A 45 21.64 13.26 -5.88
C HIS A 45 21.42 12.82 -7.34
N ILE A 46 22.31 11.98 -7.90
CA ILE A 46 22.17 11.45 -9.27
C ILE A 46 20.99 10.47 -9.33
N VAL A 47 20.90 9.59 -8.32
CA VAL A 47 19.81 8.61 -8.20
C VAL A 47 18.47 9.33 -8.02
N ARG A 48 18.40 10.32 -7.12
CA ARG A 48 17.19 11.12 -6.90
C ARG A 48 16.77 11.92 -8.13
N ALA A 49 17.73 12.52 -8.84
CA ALA A 49 17.44 13.20 -10.10
C ALA A 49 16.88 12.26 -11.18
N TYR A 50 17.23 10.97 -11.16
CA TYR A 50 16.61 9.97 -12.02
C TYR A 50 15.18 9.64 -11.57
N ILE A 51 14.98 9.42 -10.26
CA ILE A 51 13.65 9.17 -9.67
C ILE A 51 12.69 10.33 -9.98
N ASP A 52 13.12 11.58 -9.77
CA ASP A 52 12.33 12.79 -10.07
C ASP A 52 11.86 12.80 -11.52
N ARG A 53 12.73 12.45 -12.48
CA ARG A 53 12.36 12.37 -13.90
C ARG A 53 11.30 11.31 -14.16
N GLN A 54 11.36 10.16 -13.48
CA GLN A 54 10.34 9.12 -13.63
C GLN A 54 9.01 9.56 -13.01
N MET A 55 9.04 10.17 -11.83
CA MET A 55 7.85 10.72 -11.19
C MET A 55 7.19 11.80 -12.05
N GLU A 56 7.95 12.73 -12.62
CA GLU A 56 7.39 13.80 -13.47
C GLU A 56 6.75 13.25 -14.74
N LYS A 57 7.30 12.19 -15.35
CA LYS A 57 6.66 11.51 -16.48
C LYS A 57 5.31 10.90 -16.08
N ILE A 58 5.26 10.16 -14.98
CA ILE A 58 4.05 9.52 -14.49
C ILE A 58 2.99 10.57 -14.12
N LYS A 59 3.37 11.64 -13.43
CA LYS A 59 2.47 12.76 -13.11
C LYS A 59 1.92 13.44 -14.36
N THR A 60 2.77 13.69 -15.36
CA THR A 60 2.35 14.26 -16.64
C THR A 60 1.28 13.40 -17.31
N HIS A 61 1.44 12.07 -17.27
CA HIS A 61 0.44 11.14 -17.78
C HIS A 61 -0.88 11.19 -16.98
N LEU A 62 -0.80 11.28 -15.65
CA LEU A 62 -1.97 11.43 -14.79
C LEU A 62 -2.74 12.73 -15.06
N TYR A 63 -2.05 13.84 -15.37
CA TYR A 63 -2.70 15.11 -15.73
C TYR A 63 -3.37 15.08 -17.11
N GLN A 64 -2.91 14.21 -18.01
CA GLN A 64 -3.48 14.08 -19.36
C GLN A 64 -4.70 13.14 -19.40
N THR A 65 -4.92 12.36 -18.34
CA THR A 65 -5.99 11.36 -18.28
C THR A 65 -7.09 11.83 -17.35
N ASP A 66 -8.29 12.07 -17.86
CA ASP A 66 -9.44 12.53 -17.03
C ASP A 66 -9.96 11.47 -16.05
N THR A 67 -9.58 10.20 -16.23
CA THR A 67 -10.01 9.08 -15.38
C THR A 67 -8.93 8.72 -14.37
N ARG A 68 -9.31 8.63 -13.09
CA ARG A 68 -8.44 8.15 -12.02
C ARG A 68 -8.00 6.70 -12.31
N ASN A 69 -6.70 6.50 -12.50
CA ASN A 69 -6.09 5.19 -12.70
C ASN A 69 -5.26 4.81 -11.45
N ASP A 70 -5.82 3.96 -10.59
CA ASP A 70 -5.15 3.57 -9.34
C ASP A 70 -3.85 2.79 -9.58
N ASP A 71 -3.73 2.03 -10.67
CA ASP A 71 -2.49 1.29 -10.98
C ASP A 71 -1.34 2.27 -11.26
N VAL A 72 -1.60 3.35 -12.00
CA VAL A 72 -0.61 4.42 -12.28
C VAL A 72 -0.26 5.19 -11.01
N ILE A 73 -1.23 5.43 -10.13
CA ILE A 73 -1.01 6.05 -8.81
C ILE A 73 -0.13 5.14 -7.95
N ASP A 74 -0.37 3.83 -7.95
CA ASP A 74 0.41 2.87 -7.19
C ASP A 74 1.84 2.73 -7.74
N CYS A 75 2.03 2.86 -9.07
CA CYS A 75 3.38 2.99 -9.66
C CYS A 75 4.08 4.28 -9.23
N LEU A 76 3.38 5.43 -9.20
CA LEU A 76 3.96 6.68 -8.68
C LEU A 76 4.38 6.53 -7.22
N LEU A 77 3.55 5.85 -6.42
CA LEU A 77 3.81 5.59 -5.01
C LEU A 77 5.05 4.71 -4.79
N ILE A 78 5.35 3.75 -5.69
CA ILE A 78 6.62 3.02 -5.69
C ILE A 78 7.80 3.99 -5.83
N TRP A 79 7.76 4.89 -6.81
CA TRP A 79 8.84 5.87 -7.00
C TRP A 79 8.99 6.83 -5.81
N GLU A 80 7.89 7.25 -5.19
CA GLU A 80 7.91 8.05 -3.96
C GLU A 80 8.56 7.30 -2.79
N LEU A 81 8.29 5.99 -2.66
CA LEU A 81 8.95 5.14 -1.67
C LEU A 81 10.45 5.04 -1.95
N LEU A 82 10.85 4.81 -3.21
CA LEU A 82 12.26 4.75 -3.60
C LEU A 82 13.01 6.06 -3.29
N ASP A 83 12.41 7.24 -3.58
CA ASP A 83 13.01 8.52 -3.21
C ASP A 83 13.18 8.61 -1.69
N ARG A 84 12.15 8.22 -0.92
CA ARG A 84 12.18 8.24 0.54
C ARG A 84 13.30 7.35 1.10
N VAL A 85 13.47 6.13 0.56
CA VAL A 85 14.54 5.21 0.93
C VAL A 85 15.92 5.84 0.67
N VAL A 86 16.15 6.41 -0.52
CA VAL A 86 17.43 7.02 -0.87
C VAL A 86 17.70 8.28 -0.03
N GLN A 87 16.68 9.11 0.17
CA GLN A 87 16.75 10.34 0.96
C GLN A 87 17.10 10.04 2.43
N GLN A 88 16.47 9.03 3.01
CA GLN A 88 16.63 8.65 4.43
C GLN A 88 17.72 7.60 4.67
N HIS A 89 18.58 7.33 3.69
CA HIS A 89 19.69 6.36 3.83
C HIS A 89 19.19 4.96 4.24
N GLY A 90 18.08 4.51 3.67
CA GLY A 90 17.44 3.24 3.98
C GLY A 90 16.74 3.18 5.34
N LYS A 91 16.77 4.23 6.16
CA LYS A 91 16.16 4.28 7.50
C LYS A 91 14.74 4.83 7.48
N VAL A 92 13.87 4.21 6.70
CA VAL A 92 12.46 4.61 6.54
C VAL A 92 11.63 4.12 7.72
N THR A 93 10.78 4.98 8.28
CA THR A 93 9.89 4.62 9.40
C THR A 93 8.45 4.38 8.96
N GLY A 94 7.68 3.69 9.79
CA GLY A 94 6.25 3.45 9.54
C GLY A 94 5.44 4.73 9.27
N PRO A 95 5.63 5.81 10.06
CA PRO A 95 5.05 7.12 9.75
C PRO A 95 5.43 7.70 8.39
N ASP A 96 6.67 7.53 7.92
CA ASP A 96 7.08 7.98 6.58
C ASP A 96 6.27 7.27 5.48
N ILE A 97 6.09 5.95 5.62
CA ILE A 97 5.30 5.14 4.69
C ILE A 97 3.82 5.53 4.73
N ALA A 98 3.28 5.74 5.93
CA ALA A 98 1.90 6.19 6.10
C ALA A 98 1.65 7.57 5.46
N GLU A 99 2.61 8.50 5.58
CA GLU A 99 2.54 9.82 4.94
C GLU A 99 2.40 9.68 3.42
N LEU A 100 3.20 8.81 2.78
CA LEU A 100 3.12 8.54 1.34
C LEU A 100 1.72 8.03 0.95
N LEU A 101 1.20 7.05 1.70
CA LEU A 101 -0.12 6.47 1.43
C LEU A 101 -1.26 7.47 1.57
N VAL A 102 -1.23 8.32 2.60
CA VAL A 102 -2.22 9.38 2.80
C VAL A 102 -2.16 10.39 1.67
N ARG A 103 -0.96 10.76 1.22
CA ARG A 103 -0.79 11.69 0.09
C ARG A 103 -1.41 11.17 -1.21
N SER A 104 -1.30 9.87 -1.43
CA SER A 104 -1.82 9.17 -2.61
C SER A 104 -3.27 8.70 -2.45
N CYS A 105 -3.93 9.06 -1.35
CA CYS A 105 -5.32 8.72 -1.04
C CYS A 105 -6.13 9.98 -0.67
N PRO A 106 -6.79 10.64 -1.65
CA PRO A 106 -7.56 11.87 -1.41
C PRO A 106 -8.60 11.74 -0.28
N THR A 107 -9.22 10.57 -0.12
CA THR A 107 -10.22 10.29 0.91
C THR A 107 -9.68 10.28 2.34
N LEU A 108 -8.36 10.10 2.52
CA LEU A 108 -7.68 10.25 3.80
C LEU A 108 -7.14 11.67 4.03
N ARG A 109 -7.00 12.44 2.94
CA ARG A 109 -6.48 13.82 2.93
C ARG A 109 -7.53 14.84 3.27
N GLU A 110 -8.80 14.57 2.95
CA GLU A 110 -9.88 15.34 3.52
C GLU A 110 -9.93 15.00 5.03
N PRO A 111 -9.50 15.90 5.95
CA PRO A 111 -10.31 16.02 7.14
C PRO A 111 -11.72 16.21 6.58
N GLY A 112 -12.72 15.49 7.08
CA GLY A 112 -14.09 15.81 6.67
C GLY A 112 -14.21 17.35 6.62
N HIS A 113 -14.94 17.94 5.68
CA HIS A 113 -16.39 17.81 5.75
C HIS A 113 -16.89 17.14 7.06
N GLY A 114 -16.34 17.52 8.23
CA GLY A 114 -17.19 18.00 9.29
C GLY A 114 -18.06 19.01 8.58
N GLY A 115 -19.36 18.72 8.54
CA GLY A 115 -20.33 19.53 7.80
C GLY A 115 -19.96 20.99 7.96
N GLU A 116 -20.01 21.73 6.85
CA GLU A 116 -19.83 23.16 6.82
C GLU A 116 -20.42 23.77 8.10
N VAL A 117 -19.57 24.10 9.08
CA VAL A 117 -19.91 25.10 10.10
C VAL A 117 -19.68 26.46 9.45
N GLY A 118 -20.25 26.61 8.26
CA GLY A 118 -20.57 27.84 7.59
C GLY A 118 -22.08 28.00 7.72
N GLY A 119 -22.53 28.50 8.87
CA GLY A 119 -23.81 29.20 9.01
C GLY A 119 -25.07 28.57 8.41
N ALA A 120 -25.27 27.24 8.48
CA ALA A 120 -26.53 26.61 8.11
C ALA A 120 -27.09 25.75 9.25
N ASN A 121 -28.09 26.30 9.95
CA ASN A 121 -29.09 25.67 10.82
C ASN A 121 -28.73 24.34 11.51
N LEU A 122 -28.41 24.44 12.81
CA LEU A 122 -28.31 23.37 13.81
C LEU A 122 -29.62 22.56 14.07
N GLU A 123 -30.65 22.68 13.22
CA GLU A 123 -31.97 22.08 13.47
C GLU A 123 -32.23 20.75 12.74
N ASN A 124 -31.34 20.28 11.85
CA ASN A 124 -31.59 19.07 11.05
C ASN A 124 -30.47 18.02 11.05
N ALA A 125 -29.57 18.03 12.04
CA ALA A 125 -28.73 16.85 12.30
C ALA A 125 -29.57 15.77 13.00
N PRO A 126 -29.47 14.47 12.63
CA PRO A 126 -30.08 13.41 13.42
C PRO A 126 -29.57 13.52 14.86
N PRO A 127 -30.43 13.41 15.88
CA PRO A 127 -30.04 13.68 17.26
C PRO A 127 -28.92 12.73 17.66
N THR A 128 -27.73 13.27 17.92
CA THR A 128 -26.60 12.56 18.53
C THR A 128 -26.82 12.34 20.03
N THR A 129 -27.99 12.74 20.55
CA THR A 129 -28.46 12.36 21.88
C THR A 129 -29.14 11.01 21.79
N PRO A 130 -28.71 10.01 22.59
CA PRO A 130 -29.41 8.73 22.64
C PRO A 130 -30.89 8.96 22.91
N ASP A 131 -31.76 8.18 22.26
CA ASP A 131 -33.21 8.30 22.45
C ASP A 131 -33.50 8.34 23.97
N PRO A 132 -34.12 9.44 24.48
CA PRO A 132 -34.45 9.56 25.88
C PRO A 132 -35.24 8.36 26.42
N MET A 133 -36.00 7.67 25.56
CA MET A 133 -36.69 6.44 25.92
C MET A 133 -35.77 5.22 25.99
N ALA A 134 -34.81 5.06 25.07
CA ALA A 134 -33.79 4.01 25.17
C ALA A 134 -32.98 4.17 26.48
N TYR A 135 -32.54 5.38 26.82
CA TYR A 135 -31.80 5.60 28.06
C TYR A 135 -32.63 5.32 29.32
N LYS A 136 -33.93 5.65 29.32
CA LYS A 136 -34.85 5.29 30.42
C LYS A 136 -35.03 3.78 30.56
N THR A 137 -35.15 3.04 29.46
CA THR A 137 -35.29 1.59 29.50
C THR A 137 -34.00 0.91 29.94
N TYR A 138 -32.85 1.38 29.46
CA TYR A 138 -31.53 0.95 29.92
C TYR A 138 -31.34 1.14 31.44
N THR A 139 -31.62 2.34 31.96
CA THR A 139 -31.54 2.62 33.40
C THR A 139 -32.56 1.83 34.22
N HIS A 140 -33.72 1.47 33.63
CA HIS A 140 -34.67 0.57 34.26
C HIS A 140 -34.06 -0.82 34.51
N PHE A 141 -33.41 -1.42 33.51
CA PHE A 141 -32.72 -2.71 33.67
C PHE A 141 -31.64 -2.66 34.75
N ILE A 142 -30.83 -1.59 34.77
CA ILE A 142 -29.81 -1.39 35.81
C ILE A 142 -30.44 -1.31 37.20
N THR A 143 -31.52 -0.54 37.35
CA THR A 143 -32.23 -0.38 38.64
C THR A 143 -32.82 -1.70 39.14
N LYS A 144 -33.17 -2.61 38.22
CA LYS A 144 -33.66 -3.96 38.54
C LYS A 144 -32.54 -4.96 38.85
N GLY A 145 -31.27 -4.57 38.72
CA GLY A 145 -30.12 -5.45 38.89
C GLY A 145 -29.88 -6.40 37.70
N LEU A 146 -30.55 -6.17 36.57
CA LEU A 146 -30.48 -6.99 35.36
C LEU A 146 -29.38 -6.45 34.43
N ILE A 147 -28.12 -6.64 34.82
CA ILE A 147 -26.97 -6.06 34.12
C ILE A 147 -26.83 -6.63 32.70
N ASP A 148 -27.05 -7.93 32.50
CA ASP A 148 -26.90 -8.54 31.18
C ASP A 148 -27.97 -8.09 30.19
N ASP A 149 -29.21 -7.92 30.65
CA ASP A 149 -30.31 -7.38 29.84
C ASP A 149 -30.06 -5.91 29.50
N ALA A 150 -29.54 -5.13 30.46
CA ALA A 150 -29.13 -3.75 30.23
C ALA A 150 -28.06 -3.67 29.13
N ILE A 151 -27.08 -4.57 29.15
CA ILE A 151 -26.01 -4.62 28.13
C ILE A 151 -26.58 -5.00 26.77
N ASN A 152 -27.40 -6.06 26.67
CA ASN A 152 -27.98 -6.49 25.39
C ASN A 152 -28.83 -5.38 24.76
N PHE A 153 -29.72 -4.78 25.57
CA PHE A 153 -30.57 -3.67 25.14
C PHE A 153 -29.74 -2.46 24.68
N ALA A 154 -28.71 -2.09 25.44
CA ALA A 154 -27.86 -0.96 25.11
C ALA A 154 -27.08 -1.16 23.80
N ILE A 155 -26.66 -2.40 23.49
CA ILE A 155 -26.00 -2.69 22.22
C ILE A 155 -26.96 -2.53 21.04
N ASP A 156 -28.19 -3.04 21.18
CA ASP A 156 -29.20 -2.96 20.12
C ASP A 156 -29.65 -1.52 19.85
N GLU A 157 -29.76 -0.69 20.90
CA GLU A 157 -30.12 0.74 20.81
C GLU A 157 -28.91 1.67 20.53
N GLY A 158 -27.69 1.13 20.42
CA GLY A 158 -26.50 1.91 20.09
C GLY A 158 -25.91 2.76 21.22
N LEU A 159 -26.24 2.48 22.49
CA LEU A 159 -25.72 3.14 23.69
C LEU A 159 -24.29 2.67 24.06
N PHE A 160 -23.39 2.65 23.08
CA PHE A 160 -22.08 1.99 23.19
C PHE A 160 -21.14 2.61 24.25
N LEU A 161 -21.16 3.93 24.44
CA LEU A 161 -20.31 4.58 25.44
C LEU A 161 -20.72 4.17 26.85
N ASP A 162 -22.02 4.26 27.16
CA ASP A 162 -22.57 3.91 28.47
C ASP A 162 -22.34 2.44 28.79
N VAL A 163 -22.62 1.55 27.82
CA VAL A 163 -22.47 0.11 28.02
C VAL A 163 -21.00 -0.33 28.11
N LEU A 164 -20.06 0.30 27.40
CA LEU A 164 -18.63 0.03 27.55
C LEU A 164 -18.13 0.42 28.95
N ILE A 165 -18.55 1.58 29.46
CA ILE A 165 -18.21 2.01 30.82
C ILE A 165 -18.80 1.06 31.86
N LEU A 166 -20.08 0.69 31.70
CA LEU A 166 -20.77 -0.25 32.58
C LEU A 166 -20.09 -1.63 32.59
N ALA A 167 -19.90 -2.23 31.41
CA ALA A 167 -19.29 -3.54 31.24
C ALA A 167 -17.86 -3.57 31.80
N ARG A 168 -17.06 -2.52 31.57
CA ARG A 168 -15.70 -2.44 32.12
C ARG A 168 -15.66 -2.53 33.66
N LYS A 169 -16.72 -2.08 34.33
CA LYS A 169 -16.80 -2.07 35.80
C LYS A 169 -17.49 -3.31 36.36
N LEU A 170 -18.53 -3.83 35.69
CA LEU A 170 -19.40 -4.87 36.23
C LEU A 170 -19.32 -6.20 35.48
N SER A 171 -19.03 -6.19 34.17
CA SER A 171 -19.01 -7.36 33.29
C SER A 171 -17.82 -7.34 32.31
N PRO A 172 -16.57 -7.33 32.79
CA PRO A 172 -15.39 -7.13 31.93
C PRO A 172 -15.20 -8.22 30.87
N HIS A 173 -15.72 -9.43 31.12
CA HIS A 173 -15.71 -10.55 30.18
C HIS A 173 -16.56 -10.29 28.91
N ARG A 174 -17.45 -9.29 28.92
CA ARG A 174 -18.29 -8.92 27.77
C ARG A 174 -17.73 -7.78 26.94
N LEU A 175 -16.60 -7.19 27.34
CA LEU A 175 -16.00 -6.04 26.64
C LEU A 175 -15.70 -6.37 25.17
N GLU A 176 -15.14 -7.55 24.92
CA GLU A 176 -14.76 -7.97 23.57
C GLU A 176 -15.96 -8.11 22.62
N GLU A 177 -17.10 -8.58 23.14
CA GLU A 177 -18.38 -8.68 22.42
C GLU A 177 -18.94 -7.30 22.07
N ILE A 178 -18.93 -6.39 23.05
CA ILE A 178 -19.44 -5.02 22.89
C ILE A 178 -18.58 -4.24 21.89
N GLU A 179 -17.26 -4.35 21.99
CA GLU A 179 -16.31 -3.75 21.05
C GLU A 179 -16.54 -4.27 19.64
N GLU A 180 -16.73 -5.57 19.46
CA GLU A 180 -17.00 -6.18 18.16
C GLU A 180 -18.30 -5.66 17.54
N LYS A 181 -19.39 -5.61 18.31
CA LYS A 181 -20.67 -5.06 17.85
C LYS A 181 -20.58 -3.56 17.54
N TYR A 182 -19.83 -2.79 18.34
CA TYR A 182 -19.57 -1.37 18.05
C TYR A 182 -18.81 -1.20 16.73
N LEU A 183 -17.73 -1.97 16.53
CA LEU A 183 -16.95 -1.92 15.29
C LEU A 183 -17.76 -2.42 14.09
N ALA A 184 -18.71 -3.32 14.28
CA ALA A 184 -19.63 -3.77 13.23
C ALA A 184 -20.51 -2.64 12.69
N THR A 185 -20.87 -1.63 13.51
CA THR A 185 -21.64 -0.45 13.07
C THR A 185 -20.88 0.47 12.11
N ARG A 186 -19.54 0.44 12.14
CA ARG A 186 -18.69 1.26 11.27
C ARG A 186 -18.65 0.70 9.85
N PRO A 187 -18.54 1.58 8.82
CA PRO A 187 -18.45 1.13 7.44
C PRO A 187 -17.22 0.22 7.25
N PRO A 188 -17.27 -0.75 6.33
CA PRO A 188 -16.16 -1.70 6.10
C PRO A 188 -14.87 -0.98 5.69
N SER A 189 -15.01 0.19 5.08
CA SER A 189 -13.90 1.02 4.64
C SER A 189 -13.31 1.88 5.78
N ASP A 190 -13.85 1.86 7.00
CA ASP A 190 -13.32 2.66 8.10
C ASP A 190 -11.87 2.24 8.48
N PRO A 191 -10.87 3.13 8.36
CA PRO A 191 -9.49 2.85 8.77
C PRO A 191 -9.37 2.50 10.26
N VAL A 192 -10.22 3.05 11.12
CA VAL A 192 -10.22 2.78 12.57
C VAL A 192 -10.63 1.33 12.85
N LYS A 193 -11.66 0.84 12.15
CA LYS A 193 -12.11 -0.56 12.24
C LYS A 193 -10.98 -1.53 11.91
N THR A 194 -10.18 -1.18 10.91
CA THR A 194 -9.04 -1.97 10.46
C THR A 194 -7.89 -1.95 11.47
N LEU A 195 -7.51 -0.75 11.93
CA LEU A 195 -6.44 -0.58 12.89
C LEU A 195 -6.70 -1.38 14.17
N LEU A 196 -7.92 -1.26 14.71
CA LEU A 196 -8.32 -1.96 15.93
C LEU A 196 -8.38 -3.48 15.74
N ALA A 197 -8.87 -3.96 14.60
CA ALA A 197 -8.91 -5.39 14.31
C ALA A 197 -7.51 -6.02 14.21
N VAL A 198 -6.52 -5.31 13.66
CA VAL A 198 -5.13 -5.77 13.61
C VAL A 198 -4.43 -5.62 14.96
N ALA A 199 -4.71 -4.54 15.69
CA ALA A 199 -4.14 -4.30 17.03
C ALA A 199 -4.60 -5.35 18.04
N GLY A 200 -5.82 -5.86 17.92
CA GLY A 200 -6.39 -6.88 18.80
C GLY A 200 -5.95 -8.32 18.51
N ASP A 201 -5.06 -8.57 17.53
CA ASP A 201 -4.58 -9.92 17.13
C ASP A 201 -5.72 -10.94 16.92
N ARG A 202 -6.84 -10.48 16.34
CA ARG A 202 -7.95 -11.39 16.02
C ARG A 202 -7.53 -12.24 14.82
N GLY A 203 -7.24 -13.53 15.08
CA GLY A 203 -6.65 -14.48 14.13
C GLY A 203 -7.29 -14.47 12.73
N ASP A 204 -8.61 -14.33 12.66
CA ASP A 204 -9.41 -14.46 11.43
C ASP A 204 -9.69 -13.15 10.68
N SER A 205 -9.32 -11.99 11.23
CA SER A 205 -9.47 -10.71 10.55
C SER A 205 -8.40 -10.58 9.47
N CYS A 206 -8.75 -10.92 8.23
CA CYS A 206 -7.88 -10.70 7.09
C CYS A 206 -8.11 -9.30 6.53
N LEU A 207 -7.05 -8.49 6.46
CA LEU A 207 -7.08 -7.20 5.76
C LEU A 207 -7.60 -7.33 4.32
N SER A 208 -7.36 -8.46 3.67
CA SER A 208 -7.90 -8.79 2.34
C SER A 208 -9.43 -8.76 2.25
N LYS A 209 -10.14 -9.10 3.34
CA LYS A 209 -11.61 -9.04 3.41
C LYS A 209 -12.13 -7.63 3.68
N MET A 210 -11.29 -6.77 4.26
CA MET A 210 -11.63 -5.39 4.61
C MET A 210 -11.38 -4.43 3.47
N VAL A 211 -10.51 -4.80 2.51
CA VAL A 211 -10.24 -3.98 1.32
C VAL A 211 -11.47 -4.02 0.40
N PRO A 212 -12.13 -2.87 0.17
CA PRO A 212 -13.24 -2.79 -0.78
C PRO A 212 -12.78 -3.21 -2.19
N GLU A 213 -13.71 -3.54 -3.07
CA GLU A 213 -13.40 -3.95 -4.46
C GLU A 213 -12.68 -2.86 -5.29
N GLU A 214 -12.53 -1.66 -4.74
CA GLU A 214 -11.81 -0.54 -5.33
C GLU A 214 -10.30 -0.77 -5.31
N ARG A 215 -9.65 -0.77 -6.49
CA ARG A 215 -8.20 -1.00 -6.67
C ARG A 215 -7.33 -0.09 -5.78
N GLY A 216 -7.74 1.15 -5.48
CA GLY A 216 -7.02 2.07 -4.59
C GLY A 216 -7.39 2.02 -3.10
N GLY A 217 -8.37 1.18 -2.72
CA GLY A 217 -8.91 1.15 -1.36
C GLY A 217 -7.91 0.65 -0.30
N TRP A 218 -6.94 -0.19 -0.67
CA TRP A 218 -5.98 -0.78 0.27
C TRP A 218 -5.16 0.26 1.06
N LYS A 219 -4.86 1.42 0.45
CA LYS A 219 -4.04 2.50 1.05
C LYS A 219 -4.64 3.02 2.36
N ARG A 220 -5.97 3.14 2.42
CA ARG A 220 -6.70 3.61 3.61
C ARG A 220 -6.59 2.64 4.79
N HIS A 221 -6.43 1.36 4.49
CA HIS A 221 -6.36 0.29 5.49
C HIS A 221 -4.92 0.07 5.96
N ALA A 222 -3.95 0.21 5.05
CA ALA A 222 -2.54 0.02 5.35
C ALA A 222 -1.90 1.22 6.09
N ALA A 223 -2.27 2.46 5.75
CA ALA A 223 -1.64 3.65 6.33
C ALA A 223 -1.72 3.73 7.88
N PRO A 224 -2.88 3.50 8.53
CA PRO A 224 -2.96 3.52 9.98
C PRO A 224 -2.11 2.42 10.63
N ILE A 225 -1.99 1.25 9.98
CA ILE A 225 -1.18 0.14 10.47
C ILE A 225 0.29 0.53 10.46
N PHE A 226 0.81 1.05 9.35
CA PHE A 226 2.20 1.51 9.27
C PHE A 226 2.50 2.63 10.28
N ALA A 227 1.56 3.58 10.47
CA ALA A 227 1.76 4.68 11.40
C ALA A 227 1.83 4.24 12.87
N ASN A 228 1.05 3.22 13.26
CA ASN A 228 0.81 2.91 14.68
C ASN A 228 1.32 1.55 15.15
N LEU A 229 1.44 0.56 14.27
CA LEU A 229 1.75 -0.82 14.63
C LEU A 229 3.14 -1.23 14.12
N LYS A 230 3.94 -1.79 15.02
CA LYS A 230 5.29 -2.31 14.74
C LYS A 230 5.42 -3.80 15.01
N SER A 231 4.33 -4.46 15.39
CA SER A 231 4.35 -5.88 15.75
C SER A 231 4.57 -6.75 14.51
N HIS A 232 5.25 -7.87 14.69
CA HIS A 232 5.43 -8.88 13.63
C HIS A 232 4.07 -9.33 13.05
N HIS A 233 3.07 -9.49 13.91
CA HIS A 233 1.70 -9.80 13.48
C HIS A 233 1.13 -8.76 12.52
N ALA A 234 1.28 -7.47 12.80
CA ALA A 234 0.80 -6.41 11.92
C ALA A 234 1.49 -6.45 10.55
N MET A 235 2.80 -6.65 10.53
CA MET A 235 3.57 -6.78 9.28
C MET A 235 3.18 -8.03 8.48
N GLU A 236 2.88 -9.14 9.16
CA GLU A 236 2.35 -10.36 8.54
C GLU A 236 0.97 -10.13 7.90
N LYS A 237 0.09 -9.34 8.53
CA LYS A 237 -1.21 -8.97 7.94
C LYS A 237 -1.02 -8.08 6.69
N ILE A 238 -0.07 -7.14 6.70
CA ILE A 238 0.29 -6.34 5.52
C ILE A 238 0.87 -7.21 4.41
N ARG A 239 1.71 -8.20 4.75
CA ARG A 239 2.24 -9.16 3.78
C ARG A 239 1.12 -9.94 3.08
N LYS A 240 0.13 -10.44 3.85
CA LYS A 240 -1.08 -11.09 3.30
C LYS A 240 -1.94 -10.16 2.45
N LEU A 241 -1.99 -8.87 2.79
CA LEU A 241 -2.62 -7.86 1.94
C LEU A 241 -1.89 -7.75 0.59
N GLY A 242 -0.56 -7.74 0.59
CA GLY A 242 0.25 -7.75 -0.64
C GLY A 242 0.00 -8.98 -1.51
N GLU A 243 -0.07 -10.17 -0.91
CA GLU A 243 -0.42 -11.43 -1.60
C GLU A 243 -1.79 -11.35 -2.30
N GLU A 244 -2.78 -10.80 -1.59
CA GLU A 244 -4.13 -10.60 -2.13
C GLU A 244 -4.16 -9.60 -3.28
N LEU A 245 -3.43 -8.48 -3.16
CA LEU A 245 -3.31 -7.47 -4.22
C LEU A 245 -2.65 -8.07 -5.46
N ALA A 246 -1.62 -8.90 -5.29
CA ALA A 246 -0.96 -9.60 -6.39
C ALA A 246 -1.93 -10.56 -7.09
N ARG A 247 -2.77 -11.28 -6.34
CA ARG A 247 -3.81 -12.16 -6.90
C ARG A 247 -4.87 -11.40 -7.71
N ARG A 248 -5.06 -10.11 -7.43
CA ARG A 248 -5.93 -9.20 -8.20
C ARG A 248 -5.19 -8.45 -9.31
N GLU A 249 -3.95 -8.84 -9.61
CA GLU A 249 -3.07 -8.21 -10.62
C GLU A 249 -2.72 -6.73 -10.31
N CYS A 250 -2.89 -6.29 -9.06
CA CYS A 250 -2.48 -4.97 -8.60
C CYS A 250 -1.00 -5.00 -8.19
N ASN A 251 -0.12 -5.21 -9.18
CA ASN A 251 1.29 -5.58 -8.95
C ASN A 251 2.09 -4.50 -8.20
N ALA A 252 1.95 -3.23 -8.58
CA ALA A 252 2.64 -2.12 -7.90
C ALA A 252 2.19 -1.97 -6.44
N ALA A 253 0.89 -2.15 -6.17
CA ALA A 253 0.33 -2.13 -4.81
C ALA A 253 0.87 -3.28 -3.94
N ALA A 254 0.95 -4.49 -4.53
CA ALA A 254 1.52 -5.66 -3.88
C ALA A 254 3.00 -5.44 -3.54
N ASP A 255 3.78 -4.93 -4.51
CA ASP A 255 5.20 -4.64 -4.33
C ASP A 255 5.42 -3.61 -3.23
N PHE A 256 4.59 -2.56 -3.20
CA PHE A 256 4.66 -1.57 -2.13
C PHE A 256 4.49 -2.23 -0.75
N CYS A 257 3.50 -3.13 -0.59
CA CYS A 257 3.29 -3.85 0.66
C CYS A 257 4.51 -4.71 1.04
N PHE A 258 5.08 -5.45 0.09
CA PHE A 258 6.25 -6.28 0.32
C PHE A 258 7.49 -5.44 0.68
N LEU A 259 7.80 -4.40 -0.09
CA LEU A 259 8.93 -3.51 0.15
C LEU A 259 8.81 -2.78 1.50
N ALA A 260 7.60 -2.32 1.87
CA ALA A 260 7.36 -1.71 3.17
C ALA A 260 7.62 -2.69 4.32
N VAL A 261 7.20 -3.95 4.19
CA VAL A 261 7.50 -5.00 5.17
C VAL A 261 9.00 -5.31 5.21
N ALA A 262 9.69 -5.35 4.07
CA ALA A 262 11.14 -5.51 4.03
C ALA A 262 11.87 -4.39 4.79
N LEU A 263 11.46 -3.13 4.58
CA LEU A 263 12.04 -1.96 5.24
C LEU A 263 11.77 -1.93 6.75
N LEU A 264 10.57 -2.30 7.20
CA LEU A 264 10.17 -2.18 8.61
C LEU A 264 10.48 -3.42 9.45
N ALA A 265 10.46 -4.60 8.85
CA ALA A 265 10.62 -5.88 9.55
C ALA A 265 11.88 -6.66 9.14
N GLY A 266 12.65 -6.18 8.15
CA GLY A 266 13.84 -6.87 7.65
C GLY A 266 13.52 -8.18 6.91
N ALA A 267 12.31 -8.31 6.37
CA ALA A 267 11.91 -9.49 5.61
C ALA A 267 12.62 -9.54 4.24
N ASP A 268 13.10 -10.71 3.84
CA ASP A 268 13.54 -10.94 2.47
C ASP A 268 12.32 -11.11 1.56
N VAL A 269 12.22 -10.24 0.56
CA VAL A 269 11.10 -10.21 -0.40
C VAL A 269 11.52 -10.57 -1.81
N PHE A 270 12.82 -10.77 -2.07
CA PHE A 270 13.32 -11.09 -3.41
C PHE A 270 13.62 -12.58 -3.58
N THR A 271 13.76 -13.32 -2.49
CA THR A 271 13.96 -14.77 -2.56
C THR A 271 12.62 -15.52 -2.58
N PRO A 272 12.39 -16.44 -3.53
CA PRO A 272 11.20 -17.27 -3.55
C PRO A 272 11.17 -18.20 -2.32
N THR A 273 10.07 -18.15 -1.57
CA THR A 273 9.86 -19.03 -0.41
C THR A 273 9.27 -20.36 -0.84
N ILE A 274 9.99 -21.45 -0.62
CA ILE A 274 9.51 -22.82 -0.82
C ILE A 274 8.91 -23.32 0.49
N ASP A 275 7.62 -23.06 0.72
CA ASP A 275 6.88 -23.59 1.86
C ASP A 275 5.66 -24.41 1.40
N PRO A 276 5.04 -25.22 2.30
CA PRO A 276 3.92 -26.08 1.93
C PRO A 276 2.75 -25.31 1.29
N ILE A 277 2.54 -24.04 1.69
CA ILE A 277 1.47 -23.19 1.17
C ILE A 277 1.76 -22.80 -0.28
N THR A 278 3.00 -22.40 -0.60
CA THR A 278 3.42 -22.08 -1.97
C THR A 278 3.36 -23.31 -2.88
N VAL A 279 3.67 -24.51 -2.36
CA VAL A 279 3.53 -25.77 -3.12
C VAL A 279 2.07 -26.10 -3.40
N LEU A 280 1.18 -25.84 -2.44
CA LEU A 280 -0.27 -26.06 -2.62
C LEU A 280 -0.93 -25.00 -3.52
N ASN A 281 -0.41 -23.77 -3.53
CA ASN A 281 -0.95 -22.65 -4.30
C ASN A 281 0.16 -21.98 -5.14
N PRO A 282 0.56 -22.58 -6.28
CA PRO A 282 1.67 -22.08 -7.09
C PRO A 282 1.38 -20.72 -7.76
N THR A 283 0.11 -20.30 -7.82
CA THR A 283 -0.31 -18.99 -8.34
C THR A 283 -0.19 -17.86 -7.32
N LEU A 284 0.05 -18.19 -6.05
CA LEU A 284 0.19 -17.19 -4.99
C LEU A 284 1.56 -16.52 -5.07
N ARG A 285 1.58 -15.28 -5.53
CA ARG A 285 2.80 -14.47 -5.57
C ARG A 285 3.15 -13.96 -4.17
N ARG A 286 4.33 -14.35 -3.69
CA ARG A 286 4.85 -14.02 -2.33
C ARG A 286 6.23 -13.37 -2.32
N HIS A 287 6.81 -13.16 -3.50
CA HIS A 287 8.13 -12.54 -3.68
C HIS A 287 8.11 -11.60 -4.89
N ILE A 288 9.12 -10.75 -4.96
CA ILE A 288 9.36 -9.79 -6.02
C ILE A 288 10.55 -10.30 -6.85
N GLU A 289 10.33 -10.53 -8.14
CA GLU A 289 11.44 -10.78 -9.07
C GLU A 289 12.07 -9.44 -9.49
N LEU A 290 11.23 -8.53 -9.96
CA LEU A 290 11.53 -7.13 -10.23
C LEU A 290 10.40 -6.25 -9.71
N ILE A 291 10.74 -5.07 -9.20
CA ILE A 291 9.77 -4.09 -8.70
C ILE A 291 8.96 -3.55 -9.87
N HIS A 292 7.64 -3.71 -9.84
CA HIS A 292 6.69 -3.22 -10.83
C HIS A 292 6.53 -1.70 -10.70
N ALA A 293 7.42 -0.95 -11.34
CA ALA A 293 7.48 0.51 -11.29
C ALA A 293 7.14 1.18 -12.63
N ARG A 294 7.01 0.40 -13.69
CA ARG A 294 6.57 0.86 -15.02
C ARG A 294 5.15 1.41 -15.01
N ASN A 295 4.91 2.46 -15.79
CA ASN A 295 3.55 2.93 -16.07
C ASN A 295 2.84 1.91 -17.00
N PRO A 296 1.72 1.27 -16.57
CA PRO A 296 1.00 0.31 -17.40
C PRO A 296 0.35 0.93 -18.65
N SER A 297 0.15 2.25 -18.66
CA SER A 297 -0.52 2.98 -19.74
C SER A 297 0.44 3.64 -20.74
N ASP A 298 1.76 3.57 -20.52
CA ASP A 298 2.76 4.16 -21.41
C ASP A 298 3.29 3.13 -22.42
N GLU A 299 2.74 3.11 -23.63
CA GLU A 299 3.16 2.20 -24.72
C GLU A 299 4.64 2.34 -25.12
N THR A 300 5.31 3.44 -24.76
CA THR A 300 6.70 3.72 -25.16
C THR A 300 7.74 3.06 -24.25
N GLU A 301 7.43 2.94 -22.96
CA GLU A 301 8.21 2.16 -21.97
C GLU A 301 7.67 0.72 -21.80
N SER A 302 6.51 0.42 -22.39
CA SER A 302 5.79 -0.85 -22.22
C SER A 302 6.36 -2.06 -22.95
N THR A 303 7.40 -1.89 -23.76
CA THR A 303 8.05 -3.04 -24.38
C THR A 303 8.86 -3.74 -23.31
N HIS A 304 8.31 -4.84 -22.78
CA HIS A 304 9.13 -5.89 -22.21
C HIS A 304 10.28 -6.12 -23.19
N CYS A 305 11.52 -6.16 -22.68
CA CYS A 305 12.66 -6.62 -23.44
C CYS A 305 12.32 -7.99 -24.05
N GLU A 306 13.08 -8.44 -25.05
CA GLU A 306 12.89 -9.77 -25.68
C GLU A 306 12.82 -10.93 -24.67
N TYR A 307 13.32 -10.70 -23.45
CA TYR A 307 13.36 -11.63 -22.32
C TYR A 307 12.22 -11.45 -21.29
N GLY A 308 11.18 -10.66 -21.59
CA GLY A 308 9.97 -10.58 -20.77
C GLY A 308 10.02 -9.63 -19.56
N PHE A 309 11.06 -8.81 -19.40
CA PHE A 309 11.17 -7.84 -18.29
C PHE A 309 11.24 -6.38 -18.75
N SER A 310 10.90 -5.44 -17.88
CA SER A 310 11.03 -4.00 -18.13
C SER A 310 12.33 -3.45 -17.56
N LEU A 311 13.02 -2.61 -18.33
CA LEU A 311 14.22 -1.92 -17.86
C LEU A 311 13.89 -0.94 -16.71
N THR A 312 12.70 -0.34 -16.72
CA THR A 312 12.22 0.53 -15.65
C THR A 312 12.07 -0.25 -14.33
N ASP A 313 11.55 -1.48 -14.40
CA ASP A 313 11.39 -2.35 -13.23
C ASP A 313 12.76 -2.82 -12.70
N LEU A 314 13.71 -3.09 -13.60
CA LEU A 314 15.10 -3.39 -13.23
C LEU A 314 15.77 -2.22 -12.51
N HIS A 315 15.65 -1.01 -13.05
CA HIS A 315 16.22 0.19 -12.42
C HIS A 315 15.59 0.46 -11.05
N ALA A 316 14.27 0.29 -10.91
CA ALA A 316 13.60 0.44 -9.62
C ALA A 316 14.13 -0.56 -8.58
N THR A 317 14.32 -1.82 -9.00
CA THR A 317 14.90 -2.88 -8.16
C THR A 317 16.32 -2.53 -7.72
N GLU A 318 17.16 -2.06 -8.64
CA GLU A 318 18.53 -1.66 -8.34
C GLU A 318 18.59 -0.43 -7.41
N ILE A 319 17.68 0.55 -7.59
CA ILE A 319 17.56 1.71 -6.70
C ILE A 319 17.17 1.29 -5.29
N PHE A 320 16.24 0.34 -5.15
CA PHE A 320 15.85 -0.18 -3.84
C PHE A 320 17.02 -0.85 -3.13
N ASP A 321 17.73 -1.76 -3.82
CA ASP A 321 18.91 -2.44 -3.27
C ASP A 321 20.02 -1.43 -2.90
N TYR A 322 20.30 -0.44 -3.76
CA TYR A 322 21.19 0.67 -3.45
C TYR A 322 20.76 1.40 -2.17
N GLY A 323 19.49 1.81 -2.10
CA GLY A 323 18.93 2.54 -0.98
C GLY A 323 18.95 1.75 0.33
N PHE A 324 18.68 0.45 0.26
CA PHE A 324 18.74 -0.47 1.39
C PHE A 324 20.16 -0.61 1.93
N ARG A 325 21.17 -0.75 1.05
CA ARG A 325 22.59 -0.82 1.43
C ARG A 325 23.14 0.47 2.05
N LEU A 326 22.50 1.62 1.85
CA LEU A 326 22.86 2.88 2.53
C LEU A 326 22.59 2.84 4.04
N SER A 327 21.77 1.89 4.52
CA SER A 327 21.46 1.74 5.94
C SER A 327 22.54 1.03 6.75
N GLY A 328 23.48 0.37 6.05
CA GLY A 328 24.62 -0.37 6.61
C GLY A 328 25.65 0.49 7.34
#